data_AF-A0A0W7TNU9-F1
#
_entry.id   AF-A0A0W7TNU9-F1
#
_cell.length_a   1.000
_cell.length_b   1.000
_cell.length_c   1.000
_cell.angle_alpha   90.00
_cell.angle_beta   90.00
_cell.angle_gamma   90.00
#
_symmetry.space_group_name_H-M   'P 1'
#
loop_
_entity.id
_entity.type
_entity.pdbx_description
1 polymer ?
#
loop_
_entity_poly.entity_id
_entity_poly.type
_entity_poly.pdbx_seq_one_letter_code
_entity_poly.pdbx_strand_id
1 'polypeptide(L)' 'MKIVYKHQAVLDIRQTQEYIAETLGNKRAAQKLVASILKAISLLEENPMMGVSMGAKFEIKTSIRFL' A
#
# COMPACT_ATOMS: atom_id res chain seq x y z
N MET A 1 -3.83 -4.81 15.68
CA MET A 1 -3.42 -6.01 14.91
C MET A 1 -1.96 -5.86 14.50
N LYS A 2 -1.14 -6.93 14.47
CA LYS A 2 0.26 -6.81 14.02
C LYS A 2 0.33 -6.71 12.49
N ILE A 3 0.94 -5.66 11.96
CA ILE A 3 1.21 -5.52 10.52
C ILE A 3 2.41 -6.38 10.14
N VAL A 4 2.28 -7.12 9.04
CA VAL A 4 3.37 -7.89 8.44
C VAL A 4 3.39 -7.60 6.95
N TYR A 5 4.56 -7.22 6.46
CA TYR A 5 4.79 -6.97 5.03
C TYR A 5 5.27 -8.25 4.35
N LYS A 6 4.69 -8.56 3.19
CA LYS A 6 5.34 -9.49 2.27
C LYS A 6 6.60 -8.83 1.71
N HIS A 7 7.66 -9.61 1.50
CA HIS A 7 8.90 -9.11 0.90
C HIS A 7 8.65 -8.36 -0.41
N GLN A 8 7.79 -8.93 -1.27
CA GLN A 8 7.43 -8.31 -2.56
C GLN A 8 6.79 -6.93 -2.38
N ALA A 9 5.92 -6.74 -1.38
CA ALA A 9 5.28 -5.44 -1.15
C ALA A 9 6.30 -4.34 -0.78
N VAL A 10 7.38 -4.70 -0.08
CA VAL A 10 8.47 -3.76 0.22
C VAL A 10 9.24 -3.40 -1.05
N LEU A 11 9.51 -4.38 -1.92
CA LEU A 11 10.15 -4.14 -3.21
C LEU A 11 9.28 -3.27 -4.12
N ASP A 12 7.96 -3.50 -4.16
CA ASP A 12 7.02 -2.74 -4.98
C ASP A 12 7.02 -1.25 -4.59
N ILE A 13 7.01 -0.95 -3.27
CA ILE A 13 7.11 0.43 -2.76
C ILE A 13 8.44 1.07 -3.18
N ARG A 14 9.55 0.34 -3.04
CA ARG A 14 10.88 0.84 -3.38
C ARG A 14 11.03 1.12 -4.87
N GLN A 15 10.63 0.17 -5.72
CA GLN A 15 10.71 0.31 -7.18
C GLN A 15 9.85 1.48 -7.68
N THR A 16 8.65 1.65 -7.11
CA THR A 16 7.77 2.78 -7.47
C THR A 16 8.38 4.12 -7.04
N GLN A 17 8.98 4.18 -5.84
CA GLN A 17 9.69 5.36 -5.37
C GLN A 17 10.86 5.72 -6.28
N GLU A 18 11.71 4.74 -6.63
CA GLU A 18 12.88 4.91 -7.50
C GLU A 18 12.46 5.38 -8.90
N TYR A 19 11.41 4.79 -9.48
CA TYR A 19 10.88 5.21 -10.77
C TYR A 19 10.42 6.68 -10.77
N ILE A 20 9.65 7.09 -9.75
CA ILE A 20 9.17 8.48 -9.67
C ILE A 20 10.34 9.45 -9.43
N ALA A 21 11.31 9.06 -8.60
CA ALA A 21 12.45 9.92 -8.26
C ALA A 21 13.41 10.10 -9.45
N GLU A 22 13.75 9.01 -10.14
CA GLU A 22 14.84 8.98 -11.12
C GLU A 22 14.32 9.02 -12.56
N THR A 23 13.31 8.23 -12.90
CA THR A 23 12.75 8.21 -14.27
C THR A 23 11.85 9.41 -14.54
N LEU A 24 11.00 9.77 -13.58
CA LEU A 24 10.13 10.95 -13.70
C LEU A 24 10.76 12.23 -13.14
N GLY A 25 11.95 12.16 -12.54
CA GLY A 25 12.69 13.30 -12.01
C GLY A 25 12.04 14.01 -10.82
N ASN A 26 11.10 13.38 -10.10
CA ASN A 26 10.29 14.03 -9.07
C ASN A 26 10.47 13.42 -7.68
N LYS A 27 11.61 13.72 -7.04
CA LYS A 27 11.96 13.22 -5.71
C LYS A 27 10.93 13.56 -4.63
N ARG A 28 10.31 14.75 -4.70
CA ARG A 28 9.30 15.19 -3.73
C ARG A 28 8.04 14.34 -3.83
N ALA A 29 7.57 14.04 -5.04
CA ALA A 29 6.43 13.15 -5.26
C ALA A 29 6.73 11.72 -4.79
N ALA A 30 7.94 11.21 -5.07
CA ALA A 30 8.38 9.89 -4.63
C ALA A 30 8.32 9.75 -3.09
N GLN A 31 8.86 10.73 -2.35
CA GLN A 31 8.80 10.75 -0.89
C GLN A 31 7.37 10.85 -0.36
N LYS A 32 6.54 11.71 -0.99
CA LYS A 32 5.14 11.88 -0.61
C LYS A 32 4.34 10.58 -0.80
N LEU A 33 4.60 9.84 -1.88
CA LEU A 33 3.97 8.55 -2.12
C LEU A 33 4.29 7.56 -0.99
N VAL A 34 5.57 7.35 -0.69
CA VAL A 34 5.99 6.42 0.39
C VAL A 34 5.36 6.80 1.73
N ALA A 35 5.40 8.09 2.08
CA ALA A 35 4.78 8.58 3.32
C ALA A 35 3.26 8.32 3.36
N SER A 36 2.56 8.54 2.24
CA SER A 36 1.12 8.26 2.17
C SER A 36 0.78 6.77 2.32
N ILE A 37 1.59 5.89 1.70
CA ILE A 37 1.43 4.43 1.82
C ILE A 37 1.61 4.00 3.27
N LEU A 38 2.71 4.41 3.92
CA LEU A 38 2.98 4.06 5.32
C LEU A 38 1.91 4.61 6.28
N LYS A 39 1.41 5.83 6.03
CA LYS A 39 0.31 6.41 6.81
C LYS A 39 -0.99 5.61 6.64
N ALA A 40 -1.32 5.16 5.43
CA ALA A 40 -2.50 4.34 5.21
C ALA A 40 -2.37 2.97 5.92
N ILE A 41 -1.19 2.36 5.87
CA ILE A 41 -0.92 1.09 6.54
C ILE A 41 -1.00 1.21 8.07
N SER A 42 -0.49 2.30 8.67
CA SER A 42 -0.56 2.47 10.13
C SER A 42 -1.99 2.47 10.65
N LEU A 43 -2.95 2.98 9.86
CA LEU A 43 -4.37 2.99 10.24
C LEU A 43 -4.99 1.58 10.31
N LEU A 44 -4.39 0.58 9.64
CA LEU A 44 -4.86 -0.81 9.68
C LEU A 44 -4.62 -1.50 11.02
N GLU A 45 -3.69 -0.99 11.84
CA GLU A 45 -3.43 -1.56 13.17
C GLU A 45 -4.67 -1.47 14.06
N GLU A 46 -5.35 -0.33 13.97
CA GLU A 46 -6.58 0.00 14.70
C GLU A 46 -7.84 -0.36 13.90
N ASN A 47 -7.80 -0.25 12.57
CA ASN A 47 -8.96 -0.40 11.68
C ASN A 47 -8.73 -1.47 10.61
N PRO A 48 -8.57 -2.76 10.97
CA PRO A 48 -8.16 -3.82 10.04
C PRO A 48 -9.16 -4.07 8.89
N MET A 49 -10.41 -3.61 9.02
CA MET A 49 -11.48 -3.83 8.05
C MET A 49 -11.79 -2.59 7.20
N MET A 50 -11.01 -1.51 7.32
CA MET A 50 -11.28 -0.23 6.64
C MET A 50 -11.21 -0.32 5.10
N GLY A 51 -10.43 -1.27 4.57
CA GLY A 51 -10.34 -1.50 3.13
C GLY A 51 -11.60 -2.13 2.55
N VAL A 52 -11.89 -1.83 1.29
CA VAL A 52 -13.03 -2.38 0.57
C VAL A 52 -12.83 -3.88 0.36
N SER A 53 -13.83 -4.68 0.73
CA SER A 53 -13.79 -6.14 0.54
C SER A 53 -13.82 -6.49 -0.95
N MET A 54 -12.76 -7.13 -1.43
CA MET A 54 -12.70 -7.62 -2.80
C MET A 54 -13.73 -8.73 -3.02
N GLY A 55 -13.90 -9.61 -2.04
CA GLY A 55 -14.87 -10.70 -2.12
C GLY A 55 -16.31 -10.20 -2.19
N ALA A 56 -16.65 -9.13 -1.46
CA ALA A 56 -17.98 -8.53 -1.54
C ALA A 56 -18.20 -7.78 -2.85
N LYS A 57 -17.18 -7.07 -3.35
CA LYS A 57 -17.29 -6.26 -4.57
C LYS A 57 -17.39 -7.09 -5.85
N PHE A 58 -16.68 -8.21 -5.90
CA PHE A 58 -16.57 -9.04 -7.10
C PHE A 58 -17.19 -10.43 -6.93
N GLU A 59 -17.87 -10.69 -5.82
CA GLU A 59 -18.54 -11.96 -5.51
C GLU A 59 -17.60 -13.18 -5.57
N ILE A 60 -16.33 -13.00 -5.19
CA ILE A 60 -15.31 -14.06 -5.16
C ILE A 60 -14.94 -14.47 -3.74
N LYS A 61 -14.56 -15.74 -3.54
CA LYS A 61 -14.10 -16.24 -2.24
C LYS A 61 -12.66 -15.78 -1.96
N THR A 62 -12.51 -14.63 -1.30
CA THR A 62 -11.21 -14.08 -0.88
C THR A 62 -11.34 -13.27 0.41
N SER A 63 -10.26 -13.23 1.20
CA SER A 63 -10.14 -12.34 2.36
C SER A 63 -9.43 -11.01 2.03
N ILE A 64 -9.08 -10.78 0.77
CA ILE A 64 -8.34 -9.60 0.33
C ILE A 64 -9.23 -8.34 0.41
N ARG A 65 -8.62 -7.25 0.87
CA ARG A 65 -9.17 -5.90 0.89
C ARG A 65 -8.22 -4.94 0.18
N PHE A 66 -8.75 -3.91 -0.48
CA PHE A 66 -7.96 -2.84 -1.09
C PHE A 66 -8.24 -1.49 -0.42
N LEU A 67 -7.19 -0.66 -0.32
CA LEU A 67 -7.17 0.66 0.32
C LEU A 67 -7.08 1.77 -0.72
#